data_AF-A0A915LG55-F1
#
_entry.id   AF-A0A915LG55-F1
#
_cell.length_a   1.000
_cell.length_b   1.000
_cell.length_c   1.000
_cell.angle_alpha   90.00
_cell.angle_beta   90.00
_cell.angle_gamma   90.00
#
_symmetry.space_group_name_H-M   'P 1'
#
loop_
_entity.id
_entity.type
_entity.pdbx_description
1 polymer ?
#
loop_
_entity_poly.entity_id
_entity_poly.type
_entity_poly.pdbx_seq_one_letter_code
_entity_poly.pdbx_strand_id
1 'polypeptide(L)'
;MENENVRLGIIGLLAKLITCPDSQAVVKCMPAVTVIVHEYFSTFDEQTSIELLVHSIKSLQMFSNDELATGPLLVLIYDIYSYLRPKYPSLLEVIKQVPTCLPENISTFDTRIMSMLQPEDAKNFDKIKKDLVRKALTSTKSRLHYRKASSETNGGDEELKEME
;
A
#
# COMPACT_ATOMS: atom_id res chain seq x y z
N MET A 1 17.32 -8.88 27.28
CA MET A 1 18.39 -8.94 26.27
C MET A 1 18.20 -10.11 25.30
N GLU A 2 18.07 -11.37 25.75
CA GLU A 2 17.77 -12.50 24.84
C GLU A 2 16.46 -12.35 24.06
N ASN A 3 15.36 -11.98 24.72
CA ASN A 3 14.06 -11.79 24.04
C ASN A 3 14.05 -10.66 23.00
N GLU A 4 14.89 -9.64 23.20
CA GLU A 4 15.00 -8.51 22.28
C GLU A 4 15.76 -8.91 21.00
N ASN A 5 16.83 -9.71 21.16
CA ASN A 5 17.56 -10.30 20.04
C ASN A 5 16.69 -11.27 19.23
N VAL A 6 15.85 -12.06 19.89
CA VAL A 6 14.90 -12.96 19.21
C VAL A 6 13.89 -12.15 18.40
N ARG A 7 13.34 -11.07 18.98
CA ARG A 7 12.38 -10.19 18.30
C ARG A 7 12.98 -9.54 17.05
N LEU A 8 14.16 -8.93 17.18
CA LEU A 8 14.89 -8.34 16.04
C LEU A 8 15.24 -9.39 14.98
N GLY A 9 15.59 -10.62 15.41
CA GLY A 9 15.81 -11.75 14.51
C GLY A 9 14.57 -12.11 13.69
N ILE A 10 13.39 -12.17 14.33
CA ILE A 10 12.11 -12.46 13.66
C ILE A 10 11.78 -11.35 12.65
N ILE A 11 11.93 -10.08 13.02
CA ILE A 11 11.65 -8.93 12.15
C ILE A 11 12.57 -8.92 10.93
N GLY A 12 13.88 -9.10 11.16
CA GLY A 12 14.86 -9.18 10.08
C GLY A 12 14.56 -10.35 9.13
N LEU A 13 14.05 -11.47 9.64
CA LEU A 13 13.59 -12.58 8.81
C LEU A 13 12.31 -12.21 8.03
N LEU A 14 11.28 -11.65 8.67
CA LEU A 14 10.04 -11.22 8.00
C LEU A 14 10.31 -10.23 6.86
N ALA A 15 11.13 -9.21 7.14
CA ALA A 15 11.53 -8.19 6.18
C ALA A 15 12.30 -8.80 4.98
N LYS A 16 13.20 -9.77 5.25
CA LYS A 16 13.92 -10.51 4.20
C LYS A 16 13.01 -11.42 3.39
N LEU A 17 12.03 -12.08 4.01
CA LEU A 17 11.12 -12.98 3.31
C LEU A 17 10.31 -12.25 2.25
N ILE A 18 9.82 -11.03 2.56
CA ILE A 18 9.05 -10.24 1.59
C ILE A 18 9.93 -9.48 0.59
N THR A 19 11.23 -9.31 0.85
CA THR A 19 12.17 -8.66 -0.09
C THR A 19 13.08 -9.62 -0.83
N CYS A 20 12.80 -10.92 -0.75
CA CYS A 20 13.45 -11.94 -1.57
C CYS A 20 13.23 -11.60 -3.06
N PRO A 21 14.27 -11.60 -3.92
CA PRO A 21 14.16 -11.28 -5.34
C PRO A 21 13.53 -12.43 -6.16
N ASP A 22 12.53 -13.10 -5.60
CA ASP A 22 11.74 -14.16 -6.21
C ASP A 22 10.27 -13.94 -5.82
N SER A 23 9.45 -13.53 -6.78
CA SER A 23 8.05 -13.21 -6.54
C SER A 23 7.23 -14.43 -6.09
N GLN A 24 7.57 -15.63 -6.56
CA GLN A 24 6.91 -16.87 -6.16
C GLN A 24 7.25 -17.22 -4.70
N ALA A 25 8.49 -16.98 -4.27
CA ALA A 25 8.87 -17.15 -2.88
C ALA A 25 8.09 -16.19 -1.98
N VAL A 26 7.97 -14.91 -2.37
CA VAL A 26 7.20 -13.91 -1.63
C VAL A 26 5.73 -14.32 -1.50
N VAL A 27 5.10 -14.75 -2.60
CA VAL A 27 3.70 -15.22 -2.59
C VAL A 27 3.51 -16.40 -1.64
N LYS A 28 4.44 -17.37 -1.64
CA LYS A 28 4.38 -18.55 -0.75
C LYS A 28 4.57 -18.21 0.72
N CYS A 29 5.41 -17.21 1.03
CA CYS A 29 5.67 -16.77 2.40
C CYS A 29 4.61 -15.82 2.94
N MET A 30 3.83 -15.17 2.07
CA MET A 30 2.87 -14.14 2.45
C MET A 30 1.88 -14.57 3.55
N PRO A 31 1.25 -15.76 3.52
CA PRO A 31 0.32 -16.16 4.57
C PRO A 31 0.96 -16.17 5.96
N ALA A 32 2.21 -16.65 6.05
CA ALA A 32 2.95 -16.67 7.32
C ALA A 32 3.27 -15.25 7.80
N VAL A 33 3.71 -14.36 6.91
CA VAL A 33 4.00 -12.96 7.24
C VAL A 33 2.74 -12.24 7.72
N THR A 34 1.61 -12.41 7.02
CA THR A 34 0.32 -11.81 7.41
C THR A 34 -0.12 -12.26 8.79
N VAL A 35 -0.08 -13.56 9.08
CA VAL A 35 -0.42 -14.10 10.41
C VAL A 35 0.46 -13.50 11.48
N ILE A 36 1.77 -13.42 11.25
CA ILE A 36 2.69 -12.86 12.25
C ILE A 36 2.42 -11.38 12.49
N VAL A 37 2.12 -10.60 11.44
CA VAL A 37 1.72 -9.20 11.61
C VAL A 37 0.44 -9.09 12.42
N HIS A 38 -0.59 -9.87 12.10
CA HIS A 38 -1.90 -9.80 12.76
C HIS A 38 -1.85 -10.22 14.23
N GLU A 39 -1.05 -11.24 14.57
CA GLU A 39 -0.95 -11.75 15.94
C GLU A 39 0.01 -10.92 16.81
N TYR A 40 1.07 -10.36 16.23
CA TYR A 40 2.16 -9.74 17.00
C TYR A 40 2.29 -8.23 16.85
N PHE A 41 1.43 -7.54 16.09
CA PHE A 41 1.54 -6.08 15.87
C PHE A 41 1.64 -5.27 17.17
N SER A 42 0.96 -5.71 18.23
CA SER A 42 0.95 -5.03 19.54
C SER A 42 2.35 -4.97 20.19
N THR A 43 3.21 -5.93 19.85
CA THR A 43 4.58 -6.08 20.38
C THR A 43 5.64 -5.31 19.59
N PHE A 44 5.28 -4.82 18.39
CA PHE A 44 6.20 -4.07 17.54
C PHE A 44 6.44 -2.69 18.13
N ASP A 45 7.71 -2.30 18.22
CA ASP A 45 8.11 -0.92 18.48
C ASP A 45 8.05 -0.09 17.19
N GLU A 46 8.31 1.21 17.31
CA GLU A 46 8.24 2.14 16.19
C GLU A 46 9.23 1.78 15.08
N GLN A 47 10.49 1.48 15.43
CA GLN A 47 11.54 1.14 14.48
C GLN A 47 11.18 -0.12 13.68
N THR A 48 10.70 -1.16 14.37
CA THR A 48 10.21 -2.39 13.75
C THR A 48 9.09 -2.10 12.74
N SER A 49 8.15 -1.24 13.13
CA SER A 49 6.99 -0.89 12.31
C SER A 49 7.42 -0.15 11.03
N ILE A 50 8.37 0.77 11.17
CA ILE A 50 8.98 1.50 10.04
C ILE A 50 9.67 0.52 9.09
N GLU A 51 10.54 -0.34 9.62
CA GLU A 51 11.30 -1.29 8.81
C GLU A 51 10.39 -2.23 8.03
N LEU A 52 9.38 -2.80 8.68
CA LEU A 52 8.43 -3.71 8.04
C LEU A 52 7.64 -3.01 6.92
N LEU A 53 7.18 -1.77 7.16
CA LEU A 53 6.48 -0.98 6.15
C LEU A 53 7.39 -0.65 4.96
N VAL A 54 8.63 -0.21 5.22
CA VAL A 54 9.63 0.09 4.18
C VAL A 54 9.91 -1.15 3.32
N HIS A 55 10.12 -2.32 3.92
CA HIS A 55 10.40 -3.55 3.18
C HIS A 55 9.18 -4.00 2.35
N SER A 56 7.97 -3.83 2.88
CA SER A 56 6.74 -4.13 2.15
C SER A 56 6.56 -3.23 0.92
N ILE A 57 6.81 -1.92 1.07
CA ILE A 57 6.75 -0.96 -0.05
C ILE A 57 7.84 -1.25 -1.08
N LYS A 58 9.07 -1.56 -0.66
CA LYS A 58 10.16 -1.95 -1.57
C LYS A 58 9.81 -3.21 -2.36
N SER A 59 9.23 -4.21 -1.70
CA SER A 59 8.76 -5.42 -2.37
C SER A 59 7.68 -5.12 -3.41
N LEU A 60 6.72 -4.25 -3.07
CA LEU A 60 5.68 -3.80 -4.01
C LEU A 60 6.30 -3.10 -5.24
N GLN A 61 7.32 -2.28 -5.04
CA GLN A 61 8.04 -1.61 -6.14
C GLN A 61 8.80 -2.59 -7.02
N MET A 62 9.41 -3.61 -6.42
CA MET A 62 10.16 -4.66 -7.14
C MET A 62 9.24 -5.55 -7.99
N PHE A 63 8.06 -5.88 -7.47
CA PHE A 63 7.11 -6.79 -8.12
C PHE A 63 5.90 -6.11 -8.73
N SER A 64 5.99 -4.81 -9.06
CA SER A 64 4.84 -4.00 -9.50
C SER A 64 4.13 -4.52 -10.77
N ASN A 65 4.79 -5.37 -11.56
CA ASN A 65 4.24 -5.97 -12.77
C ASN A 65 3.78 -7.43 -12.57
N ASP A 66 3.97 -7.99 -11.38
CA ASP A 66 3.52 -9.34 -11.01
C ASP A 66 2.29 -9.22 -10.11
N GLU A 67 1.10 -9.43 -10.68
CA GLU A 67 -0.17 -9.33 -9.96
C GLU A 67 -0.34 -10.40 -8.87
N LEU A 68 0.33 -11.55 -9.00
CA LEU A 68 0.28 -12.61 -7.99
C LEU A 68 0.94 -12.16 -6.69
N ALA A 69 2.03 -11.40 -6.78
CA ALA A 69 2.72 -10.82 -5.63
C ALA A 69 2.12 -9.47 -5.20
N THR A 70 1.76 -8.62 -6.16
CA THR A 70 1.26 -7.25 -5.91
C THR A 70 0.00 -7.23 -5.07
N GLY A 71 -0.99 -8.07 -5.39
CA GLY A 71 -2.27 -8.10 -4.67
C GLY A 71 -2.10 -8.34 -3.16
N PRO A 72 -1.41 -9.42 -2.75
CA PRO A 72 -1.14 -9.67 -1.34
C PRO A 72 -0.25 -8.62 -0.66
N LEU A 73 0.76 -8.07 -1.36
CA LEU A 73 1.61 -7.00 -0.82
C LEU A 73 0.82 -5.73 -0.49
N LEU A 74 -0.15 -5.36 -1.34
CA LEU A 74 -1.03 -4.21 -1.07
C LEU A 74 -1.89 -4.42 0.18
N VAL A 75 -2.37 -5.64 0.43
CA VAL A 75 -3.12 -5.98 1.65
C VAL A 75 -2.20 -5.91 2.87
N LEU A 76 -0.99 -6.48 2.78
CA LEU A 76 -0.02 -6.45 3.86
C LEU A 76 0.34 -5.01 4.27
N ILE A 77 0.60 -4.13 3.29
CA ILE A 77 0.88 -2.71 3.55
C ILE A 77 -0.29 -2.03 4.24
N TYR A 78 -1.53 -2.32 3.81
CA TYR A 78 -2.72 -1.80 4.47
C TYR A 78 -2.76 -2.24 5.93
N ASP A 79 -2.56 -3.52 6.20
CA ASP A 79 -2.67 -4.08 7.54
C ASP A 79 -1.60 -3.50 8.47
N ILE A 80 -0.33 -3.50 8.03
CA ILE A 80 0.78 -2.88 8.78
C ILE A 80 0.46 -1.42 9.10
N TYR A 81 0.06 -0.64 8.08
CA TYR A 81 -0.21 0.77 8.28
C TYR A 81 -1.40 0.98 9.21
N SER A 82 -2.53 0.33 8.98
CA SER A 82 -3.75 0.52 9.77
C SER A 82 -3.60 0.12 11.24
N TYR A 83 -2.88 -0.96 11.54
CA TYR A 83 -2.65 -1.39 12.92
C TYR A 83 -1.65 -0.51 13.67
N LEU A 84 -0.62 -0.02 12.99
CA LEU A 84 0.52 0.61 13.65
C LEU A 84 0.47 2.15 13.58
N ARG A 85 -0.16 2.74 12.56
CA ARG A 85 -0.26 4.20 12.37
C ARG A 85 -0.92 4.95 13.54
N PRO A 86 -1.94 4.42 14.24
CA PRO A 86 -2.50 5.07 15.42
C PRO A 86 -1.49 5.19 16.57
N LYS A 87 -0.54 4.25 16.66
CA LYS A 87 0.51 4.20 17.69
C LYS A 87 1.77 4.96 17.27
N TYR A 88 2.12 4.91 16.00
CA TYR A 88 3.37 5.43 15.44
C TYR A 88 3.11 6.39 14.27
N PRO A 89 3.06 7.71 14.52
CA PRO A 89 2.83 8.71 13.48
C PRO A 89 3.91 8.77 12.40
N SER A 90 5.14 8.33 12.71
CA SER A 90 6.27 8.26 11.77
C SER A 90 6.01 7.43 10.53
N LEU A 91 5.06 6.48 10.57
CA LEU A 91 4.69 5.68 9.40
C LEU A 91 4.12 6.52 8.25
N LEU A 92 3.49 7.66 8.55
CA LEU A 92 3.05 8.60 7.51
C LEU A 92 4.25 9.18 6.76
N GLU A 93 5.34 9.50 7.47
CA GLU A 93 6.55 10.04 6.85
C GLU A 93 7.24 9.00 5.96
N VAL A 94 7.11 7.71 6.26
CA VAL A 94 7.57 6.62 5.37
C VAL A 94 6.80 6.64 4.04
N ILE A 95 5.47 6.75 4.09
CA ILE A 95 4.64 6.81 2.87
C ILE A 95 4.96 8.06 2.04
N LYS A 96 5.12 9.22 2.68
CA LYS A 96 5.46 10.48 2.00
C LYS A 96 6.79 10.44 1.25
N GLN A 97 7.71 9.57 1.65
CA GLN A 97 9.00 9.39 0.97
C GLN A 97 8.91 8.58 -0.33
N VAL A 98 7.76 7.96 -0.63
CA VAL A 98 7.58 7.17 -1.84
C VAL A 98 7.45 8.10 -3.06
N PRO A 99 8.41 8.09 -4.03
CA PRO A 99 8.49 9.11 -5.08
C PRO A 99 7.27 9.16 -6.02
N THR A 100 6.56 8.04 -6.16
CA THR A 100 5.41 7.89 -7.06
C THR A 100 4.10 8.38 -6.45
N CYS A 101 4.09 8.83 -5.20
CA CYS A 101 2.87 9.22 -4.51
C CYS A 101 2.50 10.68 -4.73
N LEU A 102 1.19 10.95 -4.75
CA LEU A 102 0.65 12.29 -4.72
C LEU A 102 0.28 12.69 -3.28
N PRO A 103 0.69 13.87 -2.77
CA PRO A 103 0.39 14.30 -1.41
C PRO A 103 -1.10 14.22 -1.05
N GLU A 104 -1.99 14.57 -1.98
CA GLU A 104 -3.44 14.50 -1.81
C GLU A 104 -3.97 13.06 -1.64
N ASN A 105 -3.37 12.10 -2.34
CA ASN A 105 -3.74 10.69 -2.21
C ASN A 105 -3.25 10.12 -0.88
N ILE A 106 -2.06 10.52 -0.44
CA ILE A 106 -1.52 10.16 0.88
C ILE A 106 -2.41 10.72 1.98
N SER A 107 -2.77 12.00 1.91
CA SER A 107 -3.64 12.65 2.90
C SER A 107 -5.02 11.98 2.97
N THR A 108 -5.60 11.65 1.82
CA THR A 108 -6.89 10.95 1.75
C THR A 108 -6.79 9.54 2.34
N PHE A 109 -5.72 8.82 2.02
CA PHE A 109 -5.46 7.50 2.57
C PHE A 109 -5.31 7.55 4.09
N ASP A 110 -4.42 8.40 4.62
CA ASP A 110 -4.17 8.55 6.05
C ASP A 110 -5.44 8.91 6.82
N THR A 111 -6.17 9.93 6.34
CA THR A 111 -7.43 10.36 6.97
C THR A 111 -8.44 9.21 7.01
N ARG A 112 -8.58 8.48 5.89
CA ARG A 112 -9.53 7.36 5.81
C ARG A 112 -9.15 6.25 6.79
N ILE A 113 -7.89 5.86 6.87
CA ILE A 113 -7.42 4.85 7.82
C ILE A 113 -7.65 5.31 9.26
N MET A 114 -7.30 6.56 9.59
CA MET A 114 -7.46 7.11 10.94
C MET A 114 -8.94 7.30 11.34
N SER A 115 -9.84 7.43 10.37
CA SER A 115 -11.30 7.54 10.58
C SER A 115 -12.05 6.20 10.61
N MET A 116 -11.43 5.11 10.17
CA MET A 116 -12.06 3.79 10.11
C MET A 116 -12.13 3.16 11.51
N LEU A 117 -13.32 3.17 12.12
CA LEU A 117 -13.76 2.09 13.00
C LEU A 117 -14.08 0.89 12.08
N GLN A 118 -13.77 -0.33 12.50
CA GLN A 118 -13.68 -1.55 11.65
C GLN A 118 -14.78 -1.71 10.58
N PRO A 119 -14.50 -2.36 9.44
CA PRO A 119 -15.40 -2.35 8.30
C PRO A 119 -16.54 -3.37 8.43
N GLU A 120 -17.74 -2.86 8.17
CA GLU A 120 -19.04 -3.53 8.26
C GLU A 120 -19.29 -4.65 7.21
N ASP A 121 -18.33 -5.04 6.35
CA ASP A 121 -18.56 -6.05 5.30
C ASP A 121 -17.28 -6.81 4.90
N ALA A 122 -17.09 -8.01 5.47
CA ALA A 122 -15.89 -8.83 5.27
C ALA A 122 -15.64 -9.25 3.80
N LYS A 123 -16.69 -9.36 2.97
CA LYS A 123 -16.59 -9.95 1.61
C LYS A 123 -15.92 -9.05 0.59
N ASN A 124 -15.96 -7.73 0.78
CA ASN A 124 -15.35 -6.73 -0.11
C ASN A 124 -14.11 -6.08 0.49
N PHE A 125 -13.75 -6.44 1.72
CA PHE A 125 -12.78 -5.69 2.47
C PHE A 125 -11.38 -5.72 1.85
N ASP A 126 -10.90 -6.89 1.42
CA ASP A 126 -9.59 -7.02 0.77
C ASP A 126 -9.48 -6.24 -0.54
N LYS A 127 -10.55 -6.16 -1.32
CA LYS A 127 -10.58 -5.34 -2.53
C LYS A 127 -10.42 -3.86 -2.18
N ILE A 128 -11.14 -3.39 -1.16
CA ILE A 128 -11.06 -2.02 -0.67
C ILE A 128 -9.65 -1.70 -0.15
N LYS A 129 -9.03 -2.59 0.64
CA LYS A 129 -7.65 -2.44 1.12
C LYS A 129 -6.67 -2.24 -0.03
N LYS A 130 -6.73 -3.14 -1.02
CA LYS A 130 -5.87 -3.11 -2.21
C LYS A 130 -6.01 -1.80 -2.97
N ASP A 131 -7.25 -1.38 -3.23
CA ASP A 131 -7.52 -0.17 -4.00
C ASP A 131 -7.05 1.10 -3.27
N LEU A 132 -7.20 1.14 -1.94
CA LEU A 132 -6.71 2.25 -1.12
C LEU A 132 -5.19 2.41 -1.20
N VAL A 133 -4.46 1.32 -0.94
CA VAL A 133 -2.99 1.34 -0.98
C VAL A 133 -2.49 1.58 -2.40
N ARG A 134 -3.10 0.94 -3.40
CA ARG A 134 -2.74 1.12 -4.81
C ARG A 134 -2.91 2.58 -5.22
N LYS A 135 -4.03 3.22 -4.87
CA LYS A 135 -4.26 4.63 -5.14
C LYS A 135 -3.24 5.53 -4.43
N ALA A 136 -2.88 5.21 -3.18
CA ALA A 136 -1.87 5.97 -2.45
C ALA A 136 -0.47 5.86 -3.08
N LEU A 137 -0.02 4.63 -3.36
CA LEU A 137 1.38 4.33 -3.65
C LEU A 137 1.76 4.29 -5.13
N THR A 138 0.79 4.08 -6.02
CA THR A 138 1.06 3.85 -7.46
C THR A 138 0.50 4.93 -8.39
N SER A 139 -0.20 5.94 -7.85
CA SER A 139 -0.78 7.03 -8.65
C SER A 139 0.29 7.99 -9.16
N THR A 140 0.81 7.74 -10.35
CA THR A 140 1.75 8.63 -11.04
C THR A 140 1.04 9.85 -11.65
N LYS A 141 1.64 11.04 -11.53
CA LYS A 141 1.17 12.31 -12.17
C LYS A 141 0.84 12.17 -13.66
N SER A 142 1.54 11.29 -14.37
CA SER A 142 1.40 11.07 -15.82
C SER A 142 0.08 10.41 -16.25
N ARG A 143 -0.62 9.65 -15.39
CA ARG A 143 -1.93 9.07 -15.75
C ARG A 143 -3.11 10.03 -15.58
N LEU A 144 -2.97 11.07 -14.75
CA LEU A 144 -4.04 12.05 -14.51
C LEU A 144 -4.19 13.02 -15.69
N HIS A 145 -3.10 13.42 -16.34
CA HIS A 145 -3.17 14.27 -17.54
C HIS A 145 -3.81 13.54 -18.73
N TYR A 146 -3.55 12.24 -18.90
CA TYR A 146 -4.18 11.47 -19.99
C TYR A 146 -5.70 11.35 -19.78
N ARG A 147 -6.14 11.13 -18.54
CA ARG A 147 -7.57 10.92 -18.24
C ARG A 147 -8.40 12.20 -18.26
N LYS A 148 -7.79 13.37 -17.98
CA LYS A 148 -8.43 14.69 -18.16
C LYS A 148 -8.52 15.09 -19.63
N ALA A 149 -7.47 14.82 -20.41
CA ALA A 149 -7.45 15.08 -21.85
C ALA A 149 -8.51 14.26 -22.62
N SER A 150 -8.76 13.00 -22.23
CA SER A 150 -9.79 12.17 -22.88
C SER A 150 -11.24 12.51 -22.52
N SER A 151 -11.47 13.31 -21.47
CA SER A 151 -12.83 13.75 -21.07
C SER A 151 -13.20 15.14 -21.59
N GLU A 152 -12.23 15.93 -22.03
CA GLU A 152 -12.44 17.29 -22.56
C GLU A 152 -12.61 17.33 -24.09
N THR A 153 -12.44 16.21 -24.81
CA THR A 153 -12.53 16.14 -26.29
C THR A 153 -13.86 15.60 -26.83
N ASN A 154 -14.89 15.41 -25.99
CA ASN A 154 -16.17 14.81 -26.42
C ASN A 154 -17.37 15.73 -26.16
N GLY A 155 -17.25 17.01 -26.52
CA GLY A 155 -18.37 17.95 -26.44
C GLY A 155 -18.07 19.25 -27.17
N GLY A 156 -18.49 19.33 -28.44
CA GLY A 156 -18.49 20.57 -29.21
C GLY A 156 -17.90 20.38 -30.60
N ASP A 157 -18.77 20.06 -31.57
CA ASP A 157 -18.87 20.77 -32.86
C ASP A 157 -19.76 19.95 -33.80
N GLU A 158 -21.07 20.02 -33.56
CA GLU A 158 -22.09 19.59 -34.52
C GLU A 158 -23.10 20.74 -34.66
N GLU A 159 -22.65 21.88 -35.18
CA GLU A 159 -23.53 22.93 -35.68
C GLU A 159 -22.96 23.55 -36.97
N LEU A 160 -23.69 23.27 -38.06
CA LEU A 160 -24.00 24.17 -39.18
C LEU A 160 -22.86 24.62 -40.11
N LYS A 161 -22.90 24.11 -41.35
CA LYS A 161 -23.24 24.95 -42.51
C LYS A 161 -23.60 24.10 -43.75
N GLU A 162 -24.90 24.04 -44.02
CA GLU A 162 -25.44 24.06 -45.37
C GLU A 162 -25.18 25.45 -46.01
N MET A 163 -25.25 25.51 -47.35
CA MET A 163 -25.03 26.66 -48.26
C MET A 163 -23.54 26.93 -48.54
N GLU A 164 -23.01 26.82 -49.76
CA GLU A 164 -23.55 26.92 -51.13
C GLU A 164 -22.89 25.91 -52.09
#